data_AF-A0A2E1W6Y8-F1
#
_entry.id   AF-A0A2E1W6Y8-F1
#
_cell.length_a   1.000
_cell.length_b   1.000
_cell.length_c   1.000
_cell.angle_alpha   90.00
_cell.angle_beta   90.00
_cell.angle_gamma   90.00
#
_symmetry.space_group_name_H-M   'P 1'
#
loop_
_entity.id
_entity.type
_entity.pdbx_description
1 polymer ?
#
loop_
_entity_poly.entity_id
_entity_poly.type
_entity_poly.pdbx_seq_one_letter_code
_entity_poly.pdbx_strand_id
1 'polypeptide(L)' 'MKESFLEYTKYILDKVSFDIELLKKEYEKALKILKTEEVSQLNSWIKREGLNLQPIYLNK' A
#
# COMPACT_ATOMS: atom_id res chain seq x y z
N MET A 1 -10.27 -9.64 16.91
CA MET A 1 -10.22 -8.35 16.19
C MET A 1 -10.38 -8.66 14.71
N LYS A 2 -11.29 -8.00 13.98
CA LYS A 2 -11.33 -8.14 12.51
C LYS A 2 -10.18 -7.29 11.97
N GLU A 3 -9.11 -7.92 11.49
CA GLU A 3 -8.09 -7.21 10.73
C GLU A 3 -8.75 -6.64 9.47
N SER A 4 -8.64 -5.33 9.27
CA SER A 4 -9.08 -4.72 8.01
C SER A 4 -8.07 -5.09 6.92
N PHE A 5 -8.51 -5.07 5.67
CA PHE A 5 -7.61 -5.27 4.53
C PHE A 5 -6.48 -4.23 4.53
N LEU A 6 -6.70 -3.03 5.09
CA LEU A 6 -5.66 -2.03 5.30
C LEU A 6 -4.54 -2.50 6.26
N GLU A 7 -4.88 -3.05 7.42
CA GLU A 7 -3.86 -3.52 8.38
C GLU A 7 -3.09 -4.71 7.83
N TYR A 8 -3.79 -5.65 7.18
CA TYR A 8 -3.15 -6.75 6.46
C TYR A 8 -2.20 -6.24 5.37
N THR A 9 -2.61 -5.25 4.59
CA THR A 9 -1.77 -4.62 3.56
C THR A 9 -0.50 -4.02 4.16
N LYS A 10 -0.62 -3.24 5.25
CA LYS A 10 0.55 -2.63 5.91
C LYS A 10 1.55 -3.68 6.37
N TYR A 11 1.04 -4.78 6.96
CA TYR A 11 1.88 -5.90 7.37
C TYR A 11 2.63 -6.52 6.20
N ILE A 12 1.96 -6.78 5.08
CA ILE A 12 2.62 -7.33 3.89
C ILE A 12 3.68 -6.36 3.34
N LEU A 13 3.35 -5.07 3.20
CA LEU A 13 4.28 -4.06 2.68
C LEU A 13 5.51 -3.91 3.57
N ASP A 14 5.36 -3.95 4.89
CA ASP A 14 6.48 -3.97 5.84
C ASP A 14 7.38 -5.19 5.61
N LYS A 15 6.78 -6.38 5.48
CA LYS A 15 7.52 -7.62 5.25
C LYS A 15 8.27 -7.67 3.92
N VAL A 16 7.73 -7.07 2.86
CA VAL A 16 8.37 -7.06 1.53
C VAL A 16 9.17 -5.79 1.25
N SER A 17 9.29 -4.87 2.22
CA SER A 17 9.96 -3.57 2.05
C SER A 17 11.45 -3.66 1.66
N PHE A 18 12.09 -4.81 1.91
CA PHE A 18 13.46 -5.08 1.51
C PHE A 18 13.65 -5.28 0.00
N ASP A 19 12.59 -5.61 -0.74
CA ASP A 19 12.60 -5.85 -2.18
C ASP A 19 11.69 -4.84 -2.88
N ILE A 20 12.30 -3.89 -3.59
CA ILE A 20 11.59 -2.78 -4.24
C ILE A 20 10.62 -3.28 -5.33
N GLU A 21 10.96 -4.33 -6.06
CA GLU A 21 10.10 -4.86 -7.12
C GLU A 21 8.88 -5.57 -6.53
N LEU A 22 9.09 -6.35 -5.47
CA LEU A 22 8.00 -7.04 -4.77
C LEU A 22 7.11 -6.03 -4.03
N LEU A 23 7.69 -5.04 -3.36
CA LEU A 23 6.98 -3.96 -2.68
C LEU A 23 6.04 -3.21 -3.63
N LYS A 24 6.50 -2.86 -4.84
CA LYS A 24 5.65 -2.23 -5.86
C LYS A 24 4.48 -3.11 -6.26
N LYS A 25 4.72 -4.41 -6.50
CA LYS A 25 3.68 -5.37 -6.89
C LYS A 25 2.60 -5.53 -5.81
N GLU A 26 3.00 -5.63 -4.55
CA GLU A 26 2.05 -5.75 -3.43
C GLU A 26 1.28 -4.43 -3.21
N TYR A 27 1.93 -3.29 -3.38
CA TYR A 27 1.27 -2.00 -3.32
C TYR A 27 0.21 -1.84 -4.42
N GLU A 28 0.51 -2.21 -5.68
CA GLU A 28 -0.47 -2.19 -6.77
C GLU A 28 -1.66 -3.13 -6.53
N LYS A 29 -1.43 -4.30 -5.92
CA LYS A 29 -2.51 -5.20 -5.52
C LYS A 29 -3.40 -4.56 -4.44
N ALA A 30 -2.79 -3.93 -3.45
CA ALA A 30 -3.52 -3.24 -2.39
C ALA A 30 -4.44 -2.14 -2.93
N LEU A 31 -3.96 -1.34 -3.90
CA LEU A 31 -4.78 -0.30 -4.55
C LEU A 31 -6.03 -0.85 -5.24
N LYS A 32 -6.03 -2.12 -5.67
CA LYS A 32 -7.20 -2.77 -6.31
C LYS A 32 -8.20 -3.36 -5.32
N ILE A 33 -7.76 -3.66 -4.09
CA ILE A 33 -8.55 -4.37 -3.07
C ILE A 33 -9.13 -3.38 -2.06
N LEU A 34 -8.37 -2.35 -1.70
CA LEU A 34 -8.74 -1.38 -0.68
C LEU A 34 -9.79 -0.40 -1.20
N LYS A 35 -10.67 0.05 -0.31
CA LYS A 35 -11.59 1.15 -0.59
C LYS A 35 -10.83 2.46 -0.73
N THR A 36 -11.42 3.44 -1.42
CA THR A 36 -10.80 4.78 -1.63
C THR A 36 -10.32 5.43 -0.33
N GLU A 37 -11.10 5.34 0.76
CA GLU A 37 -10.69 5.86 2.07
C GLU A 37 -9.48 5.11 2.65
N GLU A 38 -9.44 3.78 2.51
CA GLU A 38 -8.32 2.96 2.95
C GLU A 38 -7.06 3.22 2.12
N VAL A 39 -7.20 3.46 0.82
CA VAL A 39 -6.08 3.87 -0.06
C VAL A 39 -5.49 5.21 0.40
N SER A 40 -6.32 6.18 0.77
CA SER A 40 -5.85 7.47 1.32
C SER A 40 -5.07 7.28 2.62
N GLN A 41 -5.56 6.42 3.52
CA GLN A 41 -4.87 6.07 4.76
C GLN A 41 -3.55 5.31 4.50
N LEU A 42 -3.55 4.39 3.53
CA LEU A 42 -2.35 3.65 3.13
C LEU A 42 -1.27 4.59 2.59
N ASN A 43 -1.64 5.53 1.71
CA ASN A 43 -0.70 6.49 1.14
C ASN A 43 -0.10 7.41 2.22
N SER A 44 -0.92 7.81 3.19
CA SER A 44 -0.46 8.58 4.35
C SER A 44 0.54 7.78 5.20
N TRP A 45 0.27 6.48 5.39
CA TRP A 45 1.18 5.57 6.10
C TRP A 45 2.51 5.39 5.35
N ILE A 46 2.47 5.08 4.05
CA ILE A 46 3.64 4.93 3.17
C ILE A 46 4.57 6.15 3.25
N LYS A 47 3.99 7.36 3.18
CA LYS A 47 4.75 8.61 3.29
C LYS A 47 5.43 8.76 4.65
N ARG A 48 4.80 8.29 5.73
CA ARG A 48 5.37 8.32 7.08
C ARG A 48 6.50 7.30 7.24
N GLU A 49 6.38 6.13 6.64
CA GLU A 49 7.43 5.10 6.64
C GLU A 49 8.62 5.42 5.71
N GLY A 50 8.55 6.52 4.94
CA GLY A 50 9.61 6.91 4.01
C GLY A 50 9.70 6.04 2.76
N LEU A 51 8.65 5.25 2.48
CA LEU A 51 8.56 4.44 1.27
C LEU A 51 8.22 5.34 0.08
N ASN A 52 9.09 5.39 -0.92
CA ASN A 52 8.84 6.15 -2.16
C ASN A 52 7.93 5.36 -3.11
N LEU A 53 6.69 5.14 -2.70
CA LEU A 53 5.64 4.54 -3.53
C LEU A 53 4.65 5.63 -3.92
N GLN A 54 4.43 5.80 -5.22
CA GLN A 54 3.46 6.74 -5.74
C GLN A 54 2.44 5.95 -6.57
N PRO A 55 1.12 6.12 -6.32
CA PRO A 55 0.13 5.61 -7.23
C PRO A 55 0.32 6.36 -8.56
N ILE A 56 0.69 5.64 -9.61
CA ILE A 56 0.58 6.18 -10.97
C ILE A 56 -0.92 6.21 -11.24
N TYR A 57 -1.60 7.28 -10.82
CA TYR A 57 -2.92 7.57 -11.33
C TYR A 57 -2.72 7.79 -12.83
N LEU A 58 -3.03 6.77 -13.61
CA LEU A 58 -3.18 6.88 -15.04
C LEU A 58 -4.16 8.03 -15.28
N ASN A 59 -3.64 9.14 -15.81
CA ASN A 59 -4.44 10.09 -16.55
C ASN A 59 -5.22 9.30 -17.59
N LYS A 60 -6.50 9.05 -17.36
CA LYS A 60 -7.44 8.62 -18.38
C LYS A 60 -8.84 9.10 -18.06
#